data_AF-A0A5N6CZN3-F1
#
_entry.id   AF-A0A5N6CZN3-F1
#
_cell.length_a   1.000
_cell.length_b   1.000
_cell.length_c   1.000
_cell.angle_alpha   90.00
_cell.angle_beta   90.00
_cell.angle_gamma   90.00
#
_symmetry.space_group_name_H-M   'P 1'
#
loop_
_entity.id
_entity.type
_entity.pdbx_description
1 polymer ?
#
loop_
_entity_poly.entity_id
_entity_poly.type
_entity_poly.pdbx_seq_one_letter_code
_entity_poly.pdbx_strand_id
1 'polypeptide(L)'
;MHRSMYGVWIVAAALAVTACVQDREEIRPGTDASDGRVAEVAAGSSGSTADHEDSDVQGSGGAAGSRPAAVDPFADVPTTRDGMSLRDDPFLAESREEQKWLDRNGYPNRIQLERYNQASDYMLEQAANGGDTVADVVLQGRRLSGSQIDLAAERLMELARDGSGFALSTLSAFMAGSSKGSPEIGYALSRVAEMRGDSRMALGRDAMFRRPLTPEQKLQGEAEALRLFNEMRSSSKVGKAFVDPRPVVFNEREGGI
;
A
#
# COMPACT_ATOMS: atom_id res chain seq x y z
N MET A 1 -44.02 14.46 7.63
CA MET A 1 -43.35 13.95 6.41
C MET A 1 -41.88 14.35 6.46
N HIS A 2 -41.04 13.51 7.08
CA HIS A 2 -39.58 13.71 7.12
C HIS A 2 -38.95 12.79 6.09
N ARG A 3 -38.46 13.35 4.98
CA ARG A 3 -37.55 12.63 4.08
C ARG A 3 -36.15 12.73 4.67
N SER A 4 -35.65 11.58 5.07
CA SER A 4 -34.34 11.37 5.64
C SER A 4 -33.26 11.57 4.56
N MET A 5 -32.32 12.49 4.82
CA MET A 5 -31.09 12.67 4.05
C MET A 5 -30.05 11.63 4.52
N TYR A 6 -30.07 10.43 3.96
CA TYR A 6 -28.93 9.52 4.01
C TYR A 6 -28.11 9.73 2.73
N GLY A 7 -27.26 10.75 2.75
CA GLY A 7 -26.28 11.03 1.70
C GLY A 7 -24.97 10.30 1.98
N VAL A 8 -24.65 9.32 1.14
CA VAL A 8 -23.32 8.99 0.60
C VAL A 8 -22.13 9.17 1.57
N TRP A 9 -21.79 8.09 2.30
CA TRP A 9 -20.45 7.89 2.86
C TRP A 9 -19.78 6.75 2.10
N ILE A 10 -19.22 7.07 0.93
CA ILE A 10 -18.49 6.12 0.07
C ILE A 10 -17.00 6.47 0.16
N VAL A 11 -16.21 5.53 0.70
CA VAL A 11 -14.74 5.42 0.66
C VAL A 11 -13.95 6.49 1.44
N ALA A 12 -13.98 6.44 2.77
CA ALA A 12 -13.13 7.29 3.62
C ALA A 12 -11.71 6.74 3.89
N ALA A 13 -11.44 5.44 3.70
CA ALA A 13 -10.15 4.87 4.14
C ALA A 13 -9.00 5.03 3.13
N ALA A 14 -9.28 5.04 1.82
CA ALA A 14 -8.26 5.37 0.81
C ALA A 14 -8.04 6.90 0.67
N LEU A 15 -9.00 7.71 1.12
CA LEU A 15 -8.89 9.17 1.11
C LEU A 15 -8.11 9.73 2.30
N ALA A 16 -7.99 9.02 3.43
CA ALA A 16 -7.25 9.54 4.58
C ALA A 16 -5.74 9.68 4.34
N VAL A 17 -5.15 8.84 3.48
CA VAL A 17 -3.73 8.98 3.08
C VAL A 17 -3.58 10.04 1.97
N THR A 18 -4.59 10.24 1.13
CA THR A 18 -4.58 11.24 0.05
C THR A 18 -4.98 12.66 0.50
N ALA A 19 -5.68 12.80 1.63
CA ALA A 19 -6.19 14.08 2.14
C ALA A 19 -5.10 15.05 2.65
N CYS A 20 -3.83 14.64 2.71
CA CYS A 20 -2.70 15.54 2.97
C CYS A 20 -2.14 16.22 1.70
N VAL A 21 -2.71 16.01 0.51
CA VAL A 21 -2.14 16.46 -0.78
C VAL A 21 -2.97 17.55 -1.47
N GLN A 22 -3.90 18.21 -0.76
CA GLN A 22 -4.52 19.45 -1.25
C GLN A 22 -3.87 20.66 -0.59
N ASP A 23 -2.67 21.01 -1.05
CA ASP A 23 -2.13 22.35 -0.82
C ASP A 23 -1.60 22.96 -2.14
N ARG A 24 -2.42 23.88 -2.65
CA ARG A 24 -2.04 25.22 -3.11
C ARG A 24 -1.01 25.35 -4.24
N GLU A 25 -1.45 25.15 -5.49
CA GLU A 25 -0.87 25.88 -6.62
C GLU A 25 -1.71 27.14 -6.92
N GLU A 26 -1.19 28.26 -6.42
CA GLU A 26 -1.55 29.61 -6.83
C GLU A 26 -1.09 29.82 -8.28
N ILE A 27 -2.04 29.95 -9.20
CA ILE A 27 -1.81 30.29 -10.61
C ILE A 27 -1.04 31.62 -10.69
N ARG A 28 0.16 31.61 -11.29
CA ARG A 28 0.81 32.81 -11.83
C ARG A 28 1.22 32.57 -13.30
N PRO A 29 0.92 33.49 -14.23
CA PRO A 29 1.21 33.34 -15.66
C PRO A 29 2.55 34.00 -16.08
N GLY A 30 3.18 33.45 -17.12
CA GLY A 30 4.33 33.99 -17.87
C GLY A 30 5.69 33.64 -17.23
N THR A 31 6.75 33.25 -17.96
CA THR A 31 7.21 33.66 -19.30
C THR A 31 8.20 32.63 -19.90
N ASP A 32 8.25 32.56 -21.23
CA ASP A 32 9.21 31.81 -22.06
C ASP A 32 10.70 32.16 -21.80
N ALA A 33 11.59 31.17 -21.90
CA ALA A 33 12.83 31.24 -22.70
C ALA A 33 13.66 29.93 -22.61
N SER A 34 13.97 29.42 -23.80
CA SER A 34 15.07 28.58 -24.29
C SER A 34 16.33 28.46 -23.41
N ASP A 35 16.99 27.28 -23.39
CA ASP A 35 18.21 27.01 -24.19
C ASP A 35 18.73 25.56 -23.98
N GLY A 36 19.35 24.98 -25.01
CA GLY A 36 19.90 23.62 -24.99
C GLY A 36 21.39 23.57 -24.65
N ARG A 37 21.88 22.39 -24.22
CA ARG A 37 23.08 21.71 -24.77
C ARG A 37 23.48 20.46 -23.98
N VAL A 38 23.83 19.45 -24.78
CA VAL A 38 24.61 18.23 -24.54
C VAL A 38 26.01 18.48 -23.96
N ALA A 39 26.49 17.55 -23.11
CA ALA A 39 27.86 17.02 -23.18
C ALA A 39 28.02 15.72 -22.35
N GLU A 40 28.40 14.66 -23.06
CA GLU A 40 29.06 13.42 -22.61
C GLU A 40 30.57 13.67 -22.51
N VAL A 41 31.27 13.11 -21.50
CA VAL A 41 32.65 12.60 -21.66
C VAL A 41 32.93 11.48 -20.64
N ALA A 42 33.52 10.41 -21.16
CA ALA A 42 33.94 9.18 -20.51
C ALA A 42 35.41 9.19 -20.04
N ALA A 43 35.86 7.99 -19.62
CA ALA A 43 37.24 7.53 -19.36
C ALA A 43 37.80 7.94 -17.99
N GLY A 44 38.45 7.09 -17.20
CA GLY A 44 39.19 5.83 -17.35
C GLY A 44 40.05 5.76 -16.06
N SER A 45 40.62 4.69 -15.54
CA SER A 45 41.34 3.58 -16.17
C SER A 45 41.87 2.69 -15.04
N SER A 46 41.96 1.38 -15.30
CA SER A 46 42.97 0.41 -14.82
C SER A 46 43.19 0.24 -13.30
N GLY A 47 43.08 -0.93 -12.68
CA GLY A 47 43.45 -2.27 -13.13
C GLY A 47 44.82 -2.65 -12.57
N SER A 48 44.90 -3.59 -11.61
CA SER A 48 45.97 -4.59 -11.53
C SER A 48 45.71 -5.63 -10.42
N THR A 49 45.91 -6.87 -10.83
CA THR A 49 45.96 -8.16 -10.14
C THR A 49 47.06 -8.27 -9.07
N ALA A 50 46.83 -9.10 -8.05
CA ALA A 50 47.71 -10.24 -7.69
C ALA A 50 47.19 -10.97 -6.44
N ASP A 51 47.22 -12.30 -6.52
CA ASP A 51 46.89 -13.29 -5.51
C ASP A 51 47.93 -13.34 -4.36
N HIS A 52 47.47 -13.66 -3.14
CA HIS A 52 48.28 -14.31 -2.11
C HIS A 52 47.40 -15.12 -1.15
N GLU A 53 47.78 -16.39 -0.98
CA GLU A 53 47.23 -17.36 -0.03
C GLU A 53 47.79 -17.18 1.40
N ASP A 54 47.03 -17.74 2.33
CA ASP A 54 47.35 -18.21 3.68
C ASP A 54 47.83 -17.22 4.76
N SER A 55 47.02 -17.13 5.83
CA SER A 55 47.46 -17.36 7.21
C SER A 55 46.26 -17.47 8.16
N ASP A 56 46.12 -18.65 8.76
CA ASP A 56 45.36 -18.90 9.99
C ASP A 56 45.71 -17.90 11.10
N VAL A 57 44.70 -17.26 11.70
CA VAL A 57 44.75 -16.83 13.10
C VAL A 57 43.43 -17.20 13.79
N GLN A 58 43.57 -18.18 14.66
CA GLN A 58 42.62 -18.64 15.64
C GLN A 58 42.46 -17.59 16.77
N GLY A 59 41.22 -17.34 17.20
CA GLY A 59 40.93 -16.85 18.55
C GLY A 59 40.39 -15.42 18.66
N SER A 60 39.08 -15.30 18.87
CA SER A 60 38.55 -14.83 20.16
C SER A 60 37.03 -14.91 20.12
N GLY A 61 36.46 -15.54 21.15
CA GLY A 61 35.02 -15.61 21.35
C GLY A 61 34.43 -14.22 21.56
N GLY A 62 33.97 -13.60 20.47
CA GLY A 62 32.95 -12.58 20.53
C GLY A 62 31.64 -13.30 20.74
N ALA A 63 31.17 -13.36 22.00
CA ALA A 63 29.77 -13.61 22.29
C ALA A 63 28.96 -12.82 21.27
N ALA A 64 28.15 -13.52 20.46
CA ALA A 64 27.19 -12.87 19.58
C ALA A 64 26.37 -11.98 20.50
N GLY A 65 26.70 -10.70 20.51
CA GLY A 65 25.97 -9.70 21.25
C GLY A 65 24.60 -9.74 20.62
N SER A 66 23.67 -10.42 21.28
CA SER A 66 22.26 -10.34 20.98
C SER A 66 21.97 -8.86 20.90
N ARG A 67 21.85 -8.34 19.67
CA ARG A 67 21.35 -6.99 19.44
C ARG A 67 20.11 -6.90 20.34
N PRO A 68 20.04 -5.92 21.26
CA PRO A 68 18.84 -5.78 22.07
C PRO A 68 17.67 -5.78 21.09
N ALA A 69 16.73 -6.72 21.29
CA ALA A 69 15.57 -6.85 20.42
C ALA A 69 15.01 -5.44 20.25
N ALA A 70 14.93 -4.97 18.99
CA ALA A 70 14.45 -3.63 18.72
C ALA A 70 13.12 -3.47 19.46
N VAL A 71 13.06 -2.51 20.38
CA VAL A 71 11.88 -2.28 21.19
C VAL A 71 10.78 -1.88 20.21
N ASP A 72 9.76 -2.72 20.07
CA ASP A 72 8.61 -2.40 19.25
C ASP A 72 7.93 -1.15 19.82
N PRO A 73 7.93 -0.02 19.07
CA PRO A 73 7.38 1.23 19.56
C PRO A 73 5.85 1.19 19.70
N PHE A 74 5.18 0.14 19.21
CA PHE A 74 3.73 -0.05 19.25
C PHE A 74 3.30 -1.33 19.96
N ALA A 75 4.10 -1.83 20.90
CA ALA A 75 3.81 -3.07 21.62
C ALA A 75 2.45 -3.08 22.37
N ASP A 76 1.88 -1.90 22.69
CA ASP A 76 0.55 -1.75 23.30
C ASP A 76 -0.60 -1.74 22.30
N VAL A 77 -0.31 -1.66 20.99
CA VAL A 77 -1.31 -1.53 19.93
C VAL A 77 -1.83 -2.91 19.52
N PRO A 78 -3.14 -3.19 19.63
CA PRO A 78 -3.69 -4.47 19.19
C PRO A 78 -3.49 -4.66 17.68
N THR A 79 -3.11 -5.88 17.29
CA THR A 79 -2.88 -6.24 15.87
C THR A 79 -4.10 -6.89 15.21
N THR A 80 -5.09 -7.34 15.99
CA THR A 80 -6.34 -7.95 15.51
C THR A 80 -7.56 -7.13 15.93
N ARG A 81 -8.69 -7.36 15.27
CA ARG A 81 -9.99 -6.74 15.60
C ARG A 81 -10.77 -7.47 16.69
N ASP A 82 -10.13 -8.38 17.42
CA ASP A 82 -10.81 -9.17 18.45
C ASP A 82 -11.42 -8.26 19.54
N GLY A 83 -12.72 -8.42 19.77
CA GLY A 83 -13.47 -7.58 20.72
C GLY A 83 -13.80 -6.16 20.22
N MET A 84 -13.37 -5.75 19.02
CA MET A 84 -13.69 -4.43 18.47
C MET A 84 -15.14 -4.35 17.96
N SER A 85 -15.68 -3.14 17.84
CA SER A 85 -17.01 -2.91 17.25
C SER A 85 -16.97 -3.03 15.73
N LEU A 86 -18.05 -3.52 15.10
CA LEU A 86 -18.20 -3.49 13.63
C LEU A 86 -18.47 -2.05 13.14
N ARG A 87 -19.18 -1.25 13.94
CA ARG A 87 -19.61 0.10 13.55
C ARG A 87 -18.44 1.04 13.29
N ASP A 88 -17.35 0.83 14.01
CA ASP A 88 -16.18 1.72 14.01
C ASP A 88 -15.03 1.13 13.17
N ASP A 89 -15.30 0.12 12.35
CA ASP A 89 -14.29 -0.48 11.48
C ASP A 89 -13.95 0.47 10.31
N PRO A 90 -12.67 0.85 10.13
CA PRO A 90 -12.29 1.80 9.08
C PRO A 90 -12.56 1.26 7.66
N PHE A 91 -12.68 -0.07 7.51
CA PHE A 91 -12.95 -0.73 6.24
C PHE A 91 -14.38 -1.28 6.14
N LEU A 92 -15.28 -0.80 7.01
CA LEU A 92 -16.73 -1.04 6.97
C LEU A 92 -17.09 -2.53 6.98
N ALA A 93 -16.48 -3.30 7.89
CA ALA A 93 -16.81 -4.70 8.07
C ALA A 93 -18.27 -4.88 8.54
N GLU A 94 -19.00 -5.77 7.88
CA GLU A 94 -20.42 -6.08 8.16
C GLU A 94 -20.58 -7.33 9.03
N SER A 95 -19.51 -8.11 9.21
CA SER A 95 -19.51 -9.32 10.03
C SER A 95 -18.16 -9.56 10.73
N ARG A 96 -18.16 -10.50 11.68
CA ARG A 96 -16.94 -10.93 12.38
C ARG A 96 -16.01 -11.71 11.46
N GLU A 97 -16.57 -12.47 10.54
CA GLU A 97 -15.85 -13.21 9.51
C GLU A 97 -15.09 -12.25 8.59
N GLU A 98 -15.72 -11.12 8.25
CA GLU A 98 -15.10 -10.07 7.46
C GLU A 98 -14.01 -9.32 8.22
N GLN A 99 -14.19 -9.04 9.52
CA GLN A 99 -13.09 -8.50 10.35
C GLN A 99 -11.87 -9.42 10.38
N LYS A 100 -12.09 -10.73 10.55
CA LYS A 100 -11.01 -11.72 10.45
C LYS A 100 -10.40 -11.79 9.05
N TRP A 101 -11.18 -11.51 8.01
CA TRP A 101 -10.68 -11.40 6.63
C TRP A 101 -9.79 -10.17 6.47
N LEU A 102 -10.17 -9.03 7.04
CA LEU A 102 -9.35 -7.82 7.03
C LEU A 102 -8.02 -8.03 7.75
N ASP A 103 -8.05 -8.64 8.94
CA ASP A 103 -6.85 -8.93 9.74
C ASP A 103 -5.85 -9.80 8.97
N ARG A 104 -6.31 -10.93 8.38
CA ARG A 104 -5.44 -11.86 7.63
C ARG A 104 -4.97 -11.32 6.28
N ASN A 105 -5.66 -10.34 5.71
CA ASN A 105 -5.26 -9.65 4.48
C ASN A 105 -4.46 -8.37 4.75
N GLY A 106 -4.03 -8.13 5.99
CA GLY A 106 -3.09 -7.08 6.35
C GLY A 106 -3.70 -5.68 6.46
N TYR A 107 -5.02 -5.57 6.62
CA TYR A 107 -5.68 -4.28 6.82
C TYR A 107 -5.57 -3.83 8.28
N PRO A 108 -5.15 -2.57 8.56
CA PRO A 108 -5.05 -2.06 9.92
C PRO A 108 -6.41 -2.01 10.59
N ASN A 109 -6.48 -2.27 11.90
CA ASN A 109 -7.66 -1.89 12.67
C ASN A 109 -7.66 -0.38 12.98
N ARG A 110 -8.76 0.12 13.58
CA ARG A 110 -8.91 1.54 13.90
C ARG A 110 -7.78 2.08 14.79
N ILE A 111 -7.40 1.33 15.82
CA ILE A 111 -6.39 1.76 16.80
C ILE A 111 -5.01 1.85 16.13
N GLN A 112 -4.65 0.85 15.31
CA GLN A 112 -3.41 0.89 14.52
C GLN A 112 -3.37 2.12 13.62
N LEU A 113 -4.44 2.36 12.85
CA LEU A 113 -4.49 3.48 11.92
C LEU A 113 -4.36 4.83 12.64
N GLU A 114 -5.07 5.02 13.75
CA GLU A 114 -4.99 6.23 14.58
C GLU A 114 -3.58 6.45 15.14
N ARG A 115 -2.97 5.41 15.70
CA ARG A 115 -1.63 5.49 16.29
C ARG A 115 -0.56 5.74 15.24
N TYR A 116 -0.60 5.02 14.12
CA TYR A 116 0.45 5.06 13.11
C TYR A 116 0.41 6.37 12.32
N ASN A 117 -0.79 6.91 12.08
CA ASN A 117 -0.93 8.22 11.45
C ASN A 117 -0.36 9.37 12.29
N GLN A 118 -0.28 9.21 13.61
CA GLN A 118 0.30 10.22 14.52
C GLN A 118 1.78 9.97 14.83
N ALA A 119 2.29 8.78 14.49
CA ALA A 119 3.67 8.41 14.77
C ALA A 119 4.66 9.15 13.84
N SER A 120 5.88 9.33 14.34
CA SER A 120 7.00 9.81 13.52
C SER A 120 7.45 8.73 12.52
N ASP A 121 8.02 9.15 11.39
CA ASP A 121 8.57 8.22 10.39
C ASP A 121 9.64 7.30 11.00
N TYR A 122 10.42 7.79 11.96
CA TYR A 122 11.41 6.99 12.69
C TYR A 122 10.77 5.84 13.48
N MET A 123 9.64 6.07 14.16
CA MET A 123 8.93 5.02 14.88
C MET A 123 8.31 4.00 13.92
N LEU A 124 7.74 4.46 12.80
CA LEU A 124 7.21 3.57 11.77
C LEU A 124 8.31 2.71 11.15
N GLU A 125 9.48 3.28 10.91
CA GLU A 125 10.64 2.57 10.37
C GLU A 125 11.17 1.53 11.36
N GLN A 126 11.22 1.84 12.66
CA GLN A 126 11.56 0.85 13.69
C GLN A 126 10.57 -0.33 13.71
N ALA A 127 9.27 -0.06 13.69
CA ALA A 127 8.25 -1.09 13.66
C ALA A 127 8.29 -1.92 12.37
N ALA A 128 8.46 -1.27 11.21
CA ALA A 128 8.61 -1.94 9.92
C ALA A 128 9.83 -2.87 9.90
N ASN A 129 10.97 -2.42 10.43
CA ASN A 129 12.17 -3.24 10.59
C ASN A 129 11.97 -4.41 11.58
N GLY A 130 11.04 -4.26 12.53
CA GLY A 130 10.56 -5.31 13.43
C GLY A 130 9.57 -6.30 12.80
N GLY A 131 9.16 -6.07 11.55
CA GLY A 131 8.22 -6.93 10.83
C GLY A 131 6.77 -6.45 10.83
N ASP A 132 6.48 -5.27 11.39
CA ASP A 132 5.14 -4.67 11.30
C ASP A 132 4.87 -4.17 9.88
N THR A 133 4.17 -5.00 9.10
CA THR A 133 3.79 -4.71 7.72
C THR A 133 2.86 -3.49 7.61
N VAL A 134 1.99 -3.25 8.59
CA VAL A 134 1.07 -2.10 8.56
C VAL A 134 1.86 -0.81 8.75
N ALA A 135 2.82 -0.78 9.67
CA ALA A 135 3.70 0.37 9.86
C ALA A 135 4.53 0.65 8.59
N ASP A 136 5.03 -0.39 7.91
CA ASP A 136 5.75 -0.26 6.64
C ASP A 136 4.86 0.37 5.55
N VAL A 137 3.61 -0.12 5.39
CA VAL A 137 2.67 0.46 4.41
C VAL A 137 2.37 1.93 4.70
N VAL A 138 2.14 2.30 5.97
CA VAL A 138 1.89 3.71 6.34
C VAL A 138 3.11 4.58 6.03
N LEU A 139 4.31 4.10 6.36
CA LEU A 139 5.57 4.81 6.06
C LEU A 139 5.76 5.01 4.55
N GLN A 140 5.60 3.95 3.74
CA GLN A 140 5.74 4.07 2.29
C GLN A 140 4.64 4.96 1.69
N GLY A 141 3.42 4.87 2.21
CA GLY A 141 2.31 5.75 1.82
C GLY A 141 2.66 7.24 1.98
N ARG A 142 3.35 7.61 3.06
CA ARG A 142 3.89 8.98 3.24
C ARG A 142 4.98 9.31 2.22
N ARG A 143 5.89 8.38 1.97
CA ARG A 143 7.02 8.55 1.05
C ARG A 143 6.60 8.69 -0.42
N LEU A 144 5.40 8.23 -0.82
CA LEU A 144 4.83 8.44 -2.16
C LEU A 144 4.65 9.92 -2.54
N SER A 145 4.59 10.83 -1.56
CA SER A 145 4.49 12.27 -1.80
C SER A 145 5.86 12.94 -2.07
N GLY A 146 6.94 12.30 -1.64
CA GLY A 146 8.28 12.88 -1.59
C GLY A 146 9.17 12.59 -2.79
N SER A 147 10.48 12.64 -2.56
CA SER A 147 11.53 12.34 -3.55
C SER A 147 11.79 10.84 -3.73
N GLN A 148 11.25 9.99 -2.85
CA GLN A 148 11.46 8.55 -2.84
C GLN A 148 10.27 7.77 -3.41
N ILE A 149 9.51 8.39 -4.31
CA ILE A 149 8.27 7.84 -4.86
C ILE A 149 8.45 6.44 -5.47
N ASP A 150 9.50 6.24 -6.28
CA ASP A 150 9.73 4.97 -6.98
C ASP A 150 10.06 3.84 -6.00
N LEU A 151 10.95 4.12 -5.04
CA LEU A 151 11.33 3.17 -3.98
C LEU A 151 10.13 2.83 -3.08
N ALA A 152 9.29 3.81 -2.76
CA ALA A 152 8.09 3.60 -1.96
C ALA A 152 7.04 2.77 -2.72
N ALA A 153 6.85 3.04 -4.01
CA ALA A 153 5.95 2.28 -4.87
C ALA A 153 6.41 0.82 -5.05
N GLU A 154 7.70 0.60 -5.28
CA GLU A 154 8.31 -0.73 -5.35
C GLU A 154 8.10 -1.49 -4.04
N ARG A 155 8.40 -0.86 -2.90
CA ARG A 155 8.21 -1.49 -1.59
C ARG A 155 6.74 -1.84 -1.32
N LEU A 156 5.79 -0.97 -1.67
CA LEU A 156 4.37 -1.28 -1.55
C LEU A 156 3.95 -2.45 -2.45
N MET A 157 4.51 -2.56 -3.66
CA MET A 157 4.27 -3.71 -4.54
C MET A 157 4.80 -5.02 -3.93
N GLU A 158 5.97 -5.00 -3.29
CA GLU A 158 6.51 -6.16 -2.59
C GLU A 158 5.59 -6.62 -1.46
N LEU A 159 5.15 -5.68 -0.61
CA LEU A 159 4.23 -5.98 0.51
C LEU A 159 2.88 -6.49 -0.02
N ALA A 160 2.39 -5.93 -1.12
CA ALA A 160 1.18 -6.40 -1.78
C ALA A 160 1.33 -7.84 -2.29
N ARG A 161 2.46 -8.18 -2.91
CA ARG A 161 2.79 -9.54 -3.37
C ARG A 161 2.88 -10.53 -2.21
N ASP A 162 3.43 -10.08 -1.09
CA ASP A 162 3.57 -10.88 0.14
C ASP A 162 2.25 -10.97 0.94
N GLY A 163 1.15 -10.39 0.43
CA GLY A 163 -0.19 -10.65 0.92
C GLY A 163 -0.97 -9.43 1.40
N SER A 164 -0.32 -8.27 1.56
CA SER A 164 -0.98 -7.08 2.11
C SER A 164 -1.96 -6.44 1.12
N GLY A 165 -3.26 -6.64 1.35
CA GLY A 165 -4.32 -5.91 0.64
C GLY A 165 -4.29 -4.41 0.95
N PHE A 166 -3.82 -4.03 2.13
CA PHE A 166 -3.63 -2.63 2.50
C PHE A 166 -2.53 -1.93 1.69
N ALA A 167 -1.41 -2.61 1.43
CA ALA A 167 -0.37 -2.09 0.54
C ALA A 167 -0.90 -1.89 -0.88
N LEU A 168 -1.62 -2.89 -1.40
CA LEU A 168 -2.19 -2.88 -2.74
C LEU A 168 -3.22 -1.75 -2.93
N SER A 169 -4.13 -1.59 -1.97
CA SER A 169 -5.13 -0.52 -1.98
C SER A 169 -4.50 0.87 -1.83
N THR A 170 -3.48 1.01 -0.99
CA THR A 170 -2.72 2.26 -0.82
C THR A 170 -2.05 2.68 -2.13
N LEU A 171 -1.32 1.76 -2.78
CA LEU A 171 -0.66 2.05 -4.06
C LEU A 171 -1.67 2.31 -5.18
N SER A 172 -2.76 1.56 -5.23
CA SER A 172 -3.84 1.77 -6.20
C SER A 172 -4.45 3.16 -6.08
N ALA A 173 -4.76 3.59 -4.85
CA ALA A 173 -5.33 4.91 -4.58
C ALA A 173 -4.37 6.04 -4.99
N PHE A 174 -3.08 5.88 -4.69
CA PHE A 174 -2.07 6.85 -5.12
C PHE A 174 -1.97 6.93 -6.64
N MET A 175 -1.86 5.79 -7.33
CA MET A 175 -1.72 5.75 -8.78
C MET A 175 -2.96 6.33 -9.50
N ALA A 176 -4.16 6.07 -8.97
CA ALA A 176 -5.41 6.61 -9.50
C ALA A 176 -5.65 8.10 -9.18
N GLY A 177 -5.24 8.54 -7.98
CA GLY A 177 -5.61 9.83 -7.39
C GLY A 177 -4.54 10.92 -7.45
N SER A 178 -3.29 10.59 -7.73
CA SER A 178 -2.16 11.52 -7.74
C SER A 178 -1.85 12.07 -9.14
N SER A 179 -1.30 13.28 -9.24
CA SER A 179 -0.70 13.78 -10.50
C SER A 179 0.58 13.04 -10.88
N LYS A 180 1.26 12.44 -9.90
CA LYS A 180 2.48 11.64 -10.10
C LYS A 180 2.17 10.16 -10.37
N GLY A 181 0.90 9.78 -10.35
CA GLY A 181 0.45 8.40 -10.59
C GLY A 181 0.07 8.15 -12.04
N SER A 182 -0.08 6.88 -12.41
CA SER A 182 -0.73 6.47 -13.66
C SER A 182 -2.14 5.95 -13.39
N PRO A 183 -3.18 6.54 -14.01
CA PRO A 183 -4.55 6.06 -13.83
C PRO A 183 -4.75 4.62 -14.35
N GLU A 184 -4.06 4.23 -15.42
CA GLU A 184 -4.11 2.85 -15.95
C GLU A 184 -3.56 1.85 -14.92
N ILE A 185 -2.43 2.19 -14.26
CA ILE A 185 -1.86 1.37 -13.19
C ILE A 185 -2.76 1.38 -11.95
N GLY A 186 -3.35 2.53 -11.60
CA GLY A 186 -4.32 2.62 -10.50
C GLY A 186 -5.52 1.70 -10.69
N TYR A 187 -6.05 1.67 -11.92
CA TYR A 187 -7.11 0.73 -12.30
C TYR A 187 -6.62 -0.71 -12.20
N ALA A 188 -5.45 -1.01 -12.78
CA ALA A 188 -4.90 -2.36 -12.79
C ALA A 188 -4.74 -2.93 -11.37
N LEU A 189 -4.15 -2.16 -10.45
CA LEU A 189 -3.97 -2.55 -9.06
C LEU A 189 -5.30 -2.75 -8.32
N SER A 190 -6.28 -1.88 -8.55
CA SER A 190 -7.62 -2.04 -7.97
C SER A 190 -8.34 -3.29 -8.48
N ARG A 191 -8.08 -3.67 -9.75
CA ARG A 191 -8.60 -4.88 -10.38
C ARG A 191 -7.89 -6.12 -9.86
N VAL A 192 -6.59 -6.06 -9.60
CA VAL A 192 -5.85 -7.12 -8.89
C VAL A 192 -6.42 -7.34 -7.49
N ALA A 193 -6.71 -6.28 -6.74
CA ALA A 193 -7.30 -6.40 -5.40
C ALA A 193 -8.67 -7.10 -5.44
N GLU A 194 -9.51 -6.74 -6.42
CA GLU A 194 -10.78 -7.43 -6.66
C GLU A 194 -10.57 -8.92 -7.00
N MET A 195 -9.67 -9.24 -7.93
CA MET A 195 -9.35 -10.63 -8.30
C MET A 195 -8.79 -11.45 -7.14
N ARG A 196 -8.16 -10.80 -6.16
CA ARG A 196 -7.69 -11.43 -4.91
C ARG A 196 -8.79 -11.62 -3.88
N GLY A 197 -9.98 -11.07 -4.10
CA GLY A 197 -11.16 -11.30 -3.28
C GLY A 197 -11.76 -10.04 -2.66
N ASP A 198 -11.14 -8.86 -2.79
CA ASP A 198 -11.68 -7.62 -2.24
C ASP A 198 -12.69 -6.98 -3.20
N SER A 199 -13.92 -7.51 -3.21
CA SER A 199 -15.00 -7.00 -4.07
C SER A 199 -15.36 -5.53 -3.80
N ARG A 200 -15.07 -5.00 -2.61
CA ARG A 200 -15.30 -3.58 -2.30
C ARG A 200 -14.37 -2.66 -3.09
N MET A 201 -13.20 -3.13 -3.50
CA MET A 201 -12.33 -2.37 -4.40
C MET A 201 -12.96 -2.14 -5.77
N ALA A 202 -13.78 -3.08 -6.28
CA ALA A 202 -14.55 -2.85 -7.49
C ALA A 202 -15.64 -1.77 -7.30
N LEU A 203 -16.37 -1.84 -6.19
CA LEU A 203 -17.46 -0.90 -5.90
C LEU A 203 -16.96 0.54 -5.70
N GLY A 204 -15.78 0.69 -5.07
CA GLY A 204 -15.16 1.99 -4.80
C GLY A 204 -14.23 2.50 -5.89
N ARG A 205 -13.98 1.71 -6.95
CA ARG A 205 -12.92 1.95 -7.94
C ARG A 205 -12.97 3.34 -8.54
N ASP A 206 -14.12 3.69 -9.12
CA ASP A 206 -14.27 4.92 -9.88
C ASP A 206 -14.11 6.18 -9.00
N ALA A 207 -14.37 6.07 -7.69
CA ALA A 207 -14.23 7.17 -6.74
C ALA A 207 -12.76 7.53 -6.44
N MET A 208 -11.80 6.66 -6.73
CA MET A 208 -10.37 6.92 -6.52
C MET A 208 -9.76 7.84 -7.60
N PHE A 209 -10.41 7.94 -8.77
CA PHE A 209 -9.86 8.66 -9.91
C PHE A 209 -10.21 10.14 -9.88
N ARG A 210 -9.22 10.99 -10.16
CA ARG A 210 -9.44 12.45 -10.30
C ARG A 210 -10.38 12.81 -11.44
N ARG A 211 -10.46 11.95 -12.46
CA ARG A 211 -11.28 12.09 -13.66
C ARG A 211 -11.76 10.71 -14.09
N PRO A 212 -12.95 10.58 -14.68
CA PRO A 212 -13.38 9.32 -15.27
C PRO A 212 -12.36 8.80 -16.29
N LEU A 213 -12.04 7.50 -16.23
CA LEU A 213 -11.16 6.83 -17.20
C LEU A 213 -11.83 6.75 -18.57
N THR A 214 -11.04 6.91 -19.63
CA THR A 214 -11.50 6.62 -20.99
C THR A 214 -11.63 5.09 -21.21
N PRO A 215 -12.39 4.65 -22.22
CA PRO A 215 -12.47 3.23 -22.58
C PRO A 215 -11.09 2.59 -22.84
N GLU A 216 -10.19 3.33 -23.49
CA GLU A 216 -8.83 2.86 -23.82
C GLU A 216 -8.00 2.67 -22.55
N GLN A 217 -8.08 3.60 -21.59
CA GLN A 217 -7.39 3.49 -20.31
C GLN A 217 -7.91 2.31 -19.50
N LYS A 218 -9.22 2.06 -19.50
CA LYS A 218 -9.82 0.88 -18.85
C LYS A 218 -9.33 -0.41 -19.50
N LEU A 219 -9.25 -0.47 -20.83
CA LEU A 219 -8.77 -1.64 -21.55
C LEU A 219 -7.29 -1.92 -21.26
N GLN A 220 -6.45 -0.88 -21.28
CA GLN A 220 -5.04 -0.98 -20.89
C GLN A 220 -4.89 -1.44 -19.44
N GLY A 221 -5.65 -0.85 -18.53
CA GLY A 221 -5.68 -1.22 -17.13
C GLY A 221 -6.13 -2.67 -16.90
N GLU A 222 -7.10 -3.19 -17.65
CA GLU A 222 -7.53 -4.59 -17.55
C GLU A 222 -6.44 -5.56 -18.04
N ALA A 223 -5.79 -5.26 -19.17
CA ALA A 223 -4.68 -6.07 -19.66
C ALA A 223 -3.52 -6.10 -18.65
N GLU A 224 -3.19 -4.94 -18.08
CA GLU A 224 -2.14 -4.82 -17.08
C GLU A 224 -2.52 -5.50 -15.76
N ALA A 225 -3.79 -5.48 -15.36
CA ALA A 225 -4.26 -6.20 -14.18
C ALA A 225 -4.01 -7.71 -14.29
N LEU A 226 -4.29 -8.30 -15.45
CA LEU A 226 -4.05 -9.72 -15.70
C LEU A 226 -2.55 -10.05 -15.66
N ARG A 227 -1.71 -9.17 -16.21
CA ARG A 227 -0.26 -9.30 -16.16
C ARG A 227 0.24 -9.29 -14.71
N LEU A 228 -0.11 -8.25 -13.96
CA LEU A 228 0.27 -8.06 -12.55
C LEU A 228 -0.25 -9.20 -11.67
N PHE A 229 -1.49 -9.63 -11.85
CA PHE A 229 -2.07 -10.72 -11.06
C PHE A 229 -1.28 -12.03 -11.23
N ASN A 230 -0.95 -12.39 -12.48
CA ASN A 230 -0.18 -13.59 -12.76
C ASN A 230 1.26 -13.49 -12.24
N GLU A 231 1.90 -12.32 -12.41
CA GLU A 231 3.24 -12.05 -11.89
C GLU A 231 3.27 -12.19 -10.36
N MET A 232 2.38 -11.49 -9.66
CA MET A 232 2.28 -11.55 -8.20
C MET A 232 1.96 -12.96 -7.74
N ARG A 233 1.02 -13.66 -8.38
CA ARG A 233 0.66 -15.04 -8.02
C ARG A 233 1.83 -16.01 -8.15
N SER A 234 2.63 -15.88 -9.21
CA SER A 234 3.76 -16.77 -9.49
C SER A 234 4.91 -16.62 -8.48
N SER A 235 5.06 -15.42 -7.91
CA SER A 235 6.16 -15.05 -7.02
C SER A 235 5.73 -14.86 -5.56
N SER A 236 4.45 -15.08 -5.25
CA SER A 236 3.90 -14.88 -3.92
C SER A 236 4.26 -16.01 -2.95
N LYS A 237 4.53 -15.63 -1.70
CA LYS A 237 4.78 -16.56 -0.59
C LYS A 237 3.50 -17.07 0.07
N VAL A 238 2.33 -16.45 -0.19
CA VAL A 238 1.07 -16.80 0.50
C VAL A 238 0.32 -17.99 -0.13
N GLY A 239 0.81 -18.52 -1.25
CA GLY A 239 0.32 -19.78 -1.84
C GLY A 239 -1.18 -19.78 -2.12
N LYS A 240 -1.91 -20.75 -1.56
CA LYS A 240 -3.37 -20.88 -1.74
C LYS A 240 -4.17 -19.68 -1.20
N ALA A 241 -3.62 -18.94 -0.23
CA ALA A 241 -4.26 -17.75 0.34
C ALA A 241 -4.08 -16.49 -0.54
N PHE A 242 -3.42 -16.59 -1.70
CA PHE A 242 -3.28 -15.47 -2.63
C PHE A 242 -4.63 -14.92 -3.13
N VAL A 243 -5.60 -15.81 -3.30
CA VAL A 243 -7.00 -15.46 -3.56
C VAL A 243 -7.82 -15.90 -2.34
N ASP A 244 -8.34 -14.92 -1.61
CA ASP A 244 -9.13 -15.11 -0.40
C ASP A 244 -10.38 -14.23 -0.52
N PRO A 245 -11.53 -14.77 -0.98
CA PRO A 245 -12.75 -13.99 -1.17
C PRO A 245 -13.23 -13.34 0.13
N ARG A 246 -13.51 -12.04 0.07
CA ARG A 246 -14.08 -11.28 1.19
C ARG A 246 -15.48 -11.83 1.51
N PRO A 247 -15.76 -12.22 2.78
CA PRO A 247 -17.08 -12.73 3.17
C PRO A 247 -18.18 -11.70 2.89
N VAL A 248 -19.29 -12.17 2.31
CA VAL A 248 -20.47 -11.35 2.02
C VAL A 248 -21.58 -11.75 2.98
N VAL A 249 -22.21 -10.76 3.63
CA VAL A 249 -23.39 -10.99 4.47
C VAL A 249 -24.63 -10.84 3.61
N PHE A 250 -25.35 -11.94 3.37
CA PHE A 250 -26.68 -11.87 2.79
C PHE A 250 -27.67 -11.65 3.93
N ASN A 251 -28.29 -10.46 3.99
CA ASN A 251 -29.42 -10.27 4.88
C ASN A 251 -30.61 -11.06 4.32
N GLU A 252 -30.95 -12.17 4.95
CA GLU A 252 -32.17 -12.96 4.66
C GLU A 252 -33.45 -12.21 5.11
N ARG A 253 -33.64 -10.98 4.62
CA ARG A 253 -34.87 -10.22 4.80
C ARG A 253 -35.44 -9.88 3.43
N GLU A 254 -36.12 -10.87 2.86
CA GLU A 254 -37.28 -10.78 1.95
C GLU A 254 -37.47 -12.15 1.28
N GLY A 255 -38.01 -13.11 2.05
CA GLY A 255 -38.32 -14.45 1.56
C GLY A 255 -39.58 -15.06 2.20
N GLY A 256 -40.43 -14.22 2.80
CA GLY A 256 -41.78 -14.61 3.20
C GLY A 256 -42.71 -14.37 2.02
N ILE A 257 -42.91 -15.41 1.21
CA ILE A 257 -44.04 -15.50 0.28
C ILE A 257 -45.28 -15.89 1.08
#